data_AF-A0A8H5UAD6-F1
#
_entry.id   AF-A0A8H5UAD6-F1
#
_cell.length_a   1.000
_cell.length_b   1.000
_cell.length_c   1.000
_cell.angle_alpha   90.00
_cell.angle_beta   90.00
_cell.angle_gamma   90.00
#
_symmetry.space_group_name_H-M   'P 1'
#
loop_
_entity.id
_entity.type
_entity.pdbx_description
1 polymer ?
#
loop_
_entity_poly.entity_id
_entity_poly.type
_entity_poly.pdbx_seq_one_letter_code
_entity_poly.pdbx_strand_id
1 'polypeptide(L)'
;MSQQQPGDSGDEVQPYRIRVSSKYLDITRQKLELTRLPHEPRSKDWWEPKPQVESLVDFWQESFSWQNHEEELNQTLPQFRTSFQTSISSTPVRLHFIHARSPHANAVPLLFIPPFPLTNLSLGHLVQPLSDPEDAGTNQPFHVVIPALPGLGFSDALPSNAPPVSTTAQLLDSLMKRLSYEHYVGSNAGSASISPAAIDWRLARHLSIHYSESCLGFHFIAPPLTCPTLSGSASEWLKWKLARLLGSSILGYSKDDLSAIERQKTTQFSKKKSAVNLRQHSRSDFEPNTPSYALCDSPTGLLLYVLKLLRTLGPKKELTPKDIITLTCLIWLPGPEAALRFWAQCASEIEPVEEKKTTKKPKVAITVFTGDDDQVELQRTLPRPAKTMYSCPVWANREYHIVHLNRAPGTPGFLAWDRQEVIIEGVRGLVKAILAKDRRMQVAEQPGTVLQDQLEVQDGRIAQADLSGTTVQDPNASPGEGLPKTGVQKPAGDDHQHLVPPQAAIHGGTH
;
A
#
# COMPACT_ATOMS: atom_id res chain seq x y z
N MET A 1 -47.91 5.45 16.63
CA MET A 1 -47.23 4.19 16.25
C MET A 1 -47.26 4.16 14.73
N SER A 2 -46.19 4.24 13.96
CA SER A 2 -44.79 3.88 14.17
C SER A 2 -43.91 4.96 13.52
N GLN A 3 -42.98 5.55 14.27
CA GLN A 3 -41.95 6.40 13.66
C GLN A 3 -40.87 5.49 13.10
N GLN A 4 -40.67 5.54 11.78
CA GLN A 4 -39.48 5.01 11.13
C GLN A 4 -38.26 5.73 11.70
N GLN A 5 -37.35 4.98 12.31
CA GLN A 5 -35.99 5.44 12.58
C GLN A 5 -35.28 5.68 11.24
N PRO A 6 -34.55 6.81 11.07
CA PRO A 6 -33.72 7.01 9.89
C PRO A 6 -32.59 5.98 9.91
N GLY A 7 -32.48 5.18 8.84
CA GLY A 7 -31.38 4.23 8.66
C GLY A 7 -30.04 4.97 8.62
N ASP A 8 -29.08 4.47 9.39
CA ASP A 8 -27.73 5.01 9.49
C ASP A 8 -27.02 4.91 8.12
N SER A 9 -26.76 6.06 7.49
CA SER A 9 -26.17 6.19 6.15
C SER A 9 -24.65 5.95 6.12
N GLY A 10 -24.06 5.42 7.21
CA GLY A 10 -22.61 5.29 7.37
C GLY A 10 -21.96 4.17 6.52
N ASP A 11 -22.70 3.13 6.18
CA ASP A 11 -22.20 1.93 5.51
C ASP A 11 -22.27 1.97 3.97
N GLU A 12 -22.87 3.01 3.39
CA GLU A 12 -23.05 3.10 1.93
C GLU A 12 -21.71 3.35 1.21
N VAL A 13 -21.60 2.89 -0.04
CA VAL A 13 -20.47 3.19 -0.93
C VAL A 13 -20.74 4.52 -1.61
N GLN A 14 -19.93 5.53 -1.30
CA GLN A 14 -20.11 6.90 -1.78
C GLN A 14 -19.03 7.26 -2.80
N PRO A 15 -19.38 7.91 -3.93
CA PRO A 15 -18.39 8.52 -4.80
C PRO A 15 -17.49 9.49 -4.02
N TYR A 16 -16.21 9.48 -4.34
CA TYR A 16 -15.22 10.31 -3.68
C TYR A 16 -14.46 11.14 -4.72
N ARG A 17 -14.37 12.45 -4.50
CA ARG A 17 -13.48 13.32 -5.26
C ARG A 17 -12.46 13.91 -4.31
N ILE A 18 -11.19 13.75 -4.66
CA ILE A 18 -10.08 14.35 -3.92
C ILE A 18 -10.24 15.87 -4.00
N ARG A 19 -10.11 16.54 -2.86
CA ARG A 19 -10.06 17.99 -2.80
C ARG A 19 -9.15 18.45 -1.68
N VAL A 20 -7.94 18.81 -2.02
CA VAL A 20 -6.95 19.31 -1.08
C VAL A 20 -7.13 20.82 -0.92
N SER A 21 -7.18 21.30 0.33
CA SER A 21 -7.33 22.72 0.61
C SER A 21 -6.13 23.52 0.10
N SER A 22 -6.39 24.65 -0.55
CA SER A 22 -5.34 25.57 -1.00
C SER A 22 -4.42 26.00 0.15
N LYS A 23 -4.95 26.13 1.37
CA LYS A 23 -4.16 26.42 2.57
C LYS A 23 -3.03 25.42 2.79
N TYR A 24 -3.28 24.11 2.62
CA TYR A 24 -2.23 23.09 2.77
C TYR A 24 -1.22 23.14 1.63
N LEU A 25 -1.66 23.44 0.41
CA LEU A 25 -0.76 23.60 -0.74
C LEU A 25 0.15 24.82 -0.58
N ASP A 26 -0.39 25.93 -0.06
CA ASP A 26 0.39 27.15 0.22
C ASP A 26 1.39 26.92 1.36
N ILE A 27 1.00 26.22 2.43
CA ILE A 27 1.93 25.81 3.50
C ILE A 27 3.03 24.90 2.92
N THR A 28 2.68 23.98 2.02
CA THR A 28 3.67 23.10 1.37
C THR A 28 4.68 23.93 0.58
N ARG A 29 4.22 24.91 -0.21
CA ARG A 29 5.08 25.82 -0.97
C ARG A 29 6.02 26.61 -0.06
N GLN A 30 5.50 27.18 1.04
CA GLN A 30 6.31 27.91 2.02
C GLN A 30 7.37 27.02 2.68
N LYS A 31 7.03 25.76 2.98
CA LYS A 31 7.98 24.80 3.56
C LYS A 31 9.08 24.39 2.56
N LEU A 32 8.76 24.30 1.28
CA LEU A 32 9.76 24.11 0.22
C LEU A 32 10.69 25.34 0.13
N GLU A 33 10.13 26.55 0.10
CA GLU A 33 10.89 27.82 0.08
C GLU A 33 11.86 27.97 1.25
N LEU A 34 11.45 27.56 2.45
CA LEU A 34 12.24 27.67 3.67
C LEU A 34 13.15 26.45 3.91
N THR A 35 13.22 25.51 2.95
CA THR A 35 14.00 24.29 3.11
C THR A 35 15.48 24.61 3.28
N ARG A 36 16.07 24.05 4.35
CA ARG A 36 17.51 24.11 4.60
C ARG A 36 18.15 22.78 4.22
N LEU A 37 18.80 22.72 3.07
CA LEU A 37 19.54 21.54 2.65
C LEU A 37 20.86 21.39 3.43
N PRO A 38 21.22 20.17 3.87
CA PRO A 38 22.45 19.95 4.61
C PRO A 38 23.69 20.18 3.75
N HIS A 39 24.84 20.32 4.42
CA HIS A 39 26.14 20.17 3.77
C HIS A 39 26.46 18.68 3.67
N GLU A 40 26.66 18.18 2.45
CA GLU A 40 26.91 16.77 2.16
C GLU A 40 28.35 16.60 1.65
N PRO A 41 29.28 16.12 2.50
CA PRO A 41 30.63 15.79 2.03
C PRO A 41 30.59 14.52 1.15
N ARG A 42 31.50 14.44 0.19
CA ARG A 42 31.60 13.27 -0.69
C ARG A 42 31.82 11.98 0.11
N SER A 43 31.05 10.94 -0.20
CA SER A 43 31.09 9.63 0.46
C SER A 43 31.21 8.49 -0.55
N LYS A 44 32.03 7.49 -0.20
CA LYS A 44 32.08 6.22 -0.94
C LYS A 44 31.09 5.18 -0.40
N ASP A 45 30.56 5.42 0.80
CA ASP A 45 29.73 4.47 1.55
C ASP A 45 28.25 4.86 1.57
N TRP A 46 27.96 6.17 1.56
CA TRP A 46 26.63 6.73 1.72
C TRP A 46 26.18 7.48 0.47
N TRP A 47 24.88 7.47 0.22
CA TRP A 47 24.26 8.23 -0.87
C TRP A 47 24.37 9.73 -0.61
N GLU A 48 24.67 10.49 -1.67
CA GLU A 48 24.68 11.96 -1.74
C GLU A 48 23.42 12.43 -2.48
N PRO A 49 22.27 12.61 -1.78
CA PRO A 49 21.00 12.95 -2.41
C PRO A 49 20.89 14.40 -2.88
N LYS A 50 21.70 15.32 -2.33
CA LYS A 50 21.48 16.77 -2.51
C LYS A 50 21.30 17.22 -3.95
N PRO A 51 22.15 16.85 -4.93
CA PRO A 51 21.97 17.33 -6.31
C PRO A 51 20.63 16.91 -6.92
N GLN A 52 20.15 15.71 -6.58
CA GLN A 52 18.85 15.22 -7.05
C GLN A 52 17.69 15.91 -6.33
N VAL A 53 17.80 16.08 -5.01
CA VAL A 53 16.75 16.69 -4.19
C VAL A 53 16.58 18.17 -4.52
N GLU A 54 17.67 18.90 -4.72
CA GLU A 54 17.65 20.33 -5.09
C GLU A 54 16.84 20.54 -6.38
N SER A 55 17.17 19.81 -7.44
CA SER A 55 16.42 19.88 -8.70
C SER A 55 14.94 19.47 -8.57
N LEU A 56 14.62 18.52 -7.69
CA LEU A 56 13.23 18.09 -7.45
C LEU A 56 12.45 19.10 -6.61
N VAL A 57 13.10 19.77 -5.64
CA VAL A 57 12.50 20.86 -4.87
C VAL A 57 12.19 22.04 -5.79
N ASP A 58 13.13 22.43 -6.65
CA ASP A 58 12.91 23.49 -7.65
C ASP A 58 11.73 23.14 -8.57
N PHE A 59 11.72 21.92 -9.11
CA PHE A 59 10.60 21.44 -9.94
C PHE A 59 9.26 21.43 -9.18
N TRP A 60 9.25 20.98 -7.92
CA TRP A 60 8.03 20.93 -7.12
C TRP A 60 7.50 22.34 -6.82
N GLN A 61 8.40 23.28 -6.52
CA GLN A 61 8.05 24.65 -6.20
C GLN A 61 7.55 25.43 -7.43
N GLU A 62 8.25 25.31 -8.56
CA GLU A 62 8.06 26.21 -9.71
C GLU A 62 7.15 25.64 -10.79
N SER A 63 7.13 24.31 -10.96
CA SER A 63 6.52 23.67 -12.14
C SER A 63 5.38 22.71 -11.80
N PHE A 64 5.43 22.04 -10.65
CA PHE A 64 4.42 21.05 -10.28
C PHE A 64 3.15 21.70 -9.70
N SER A 65 2.00 21.40 -10.31
CA SER A 65 0.68 21.80 -9.81
C SER A 65 -0.07 20.57 -9.28
N TRP A 66 -0.25 20.49 -7.96
CA TRP A 66 -1.09 19.44 -7.38
C TRP A 66 -2.54 19.56 -7.86
N GLN A 67 -3.06 20.77 -8.03
CA GLN A 67 -4.44 20.98 -8.47
C GLN A 67 -4.70 20.34 -9.85
N ASN A 68 -3.75 20.47 -10.78
CA ASN A 68 -3.87 19.86 -12.10
C ASN A 68 -3.85 18.33 -12.00
N HIS A 69 -2.99 17.79 -11.14
CA HIS A 69 -2.90 16.34 -10.94
C HIS A 69 -4.09 15.76 -10.17
N GLU A 70 -4.63 16.51 -9.21
CA GLU A 70 -5.87 16.19 -8.51
C GLU A 70 -7.06 16.12 -9.49
N GLU A 71 -7.15 17.07 -10.42
CA GLU A 71 -8.15 17.04 -11.47
C GLU A 71 -7.96 15.83 -12.40
N GLU A 72 -6.73 15.55 -12.84
CA GLU A 72 -6.38 14.36 -13.62
C GLU A 72 -6.85 13.06 -12.93
N LEU A 73 -6.53 12.89 -11.63
CA LEU A 73 -6.94 11.72 -10.85
C LEU A 73 -8.47 11.63 -10.70
N ASN A 74 -9.14 12.75 -10.43
CA ASN A 74 -10.58 12.80 -10.28
C ASN A 74 -11.36 12.56 -11.59
N GLN A 75 -10.74 12.84 -12.74
CA GLN A 75 -11.34 12.59 -14.06
C GLN A 75 -11.07 11.16 -14.55
N THR A 76 -9.89 10.62 -14.27
CA THR A 76 -9.45 9.34 -14.85
C THR A 76 -9.76 8.12 -13.98
N LEU A 77 -9.90 8.31 -12.66
CA LEU A 77 -10.08 7.19 -11.72
C LEU A 77 -11.45 7.24 -11.04
N PRO A 78 -12.25 6.15 -11.11
CA PRO A 78 -13.50 6.04 -10.38
C PRO A 78 -13.22 5.73 -8.90
N GLN A 79 -13.29 6.77 -8.09
CA GLN A 79 -12.92 6.74 -6.68
C GLN A 79 -14.14 6.73 -5.77
N PHE A 80 -14.06 5.97 -4.69
CA PHE A 80 -15.14 5.79 -3.73
C PHE A 80 -14.61 5.75 -2.31
N ARG A 81 -15.51 5.97 -1.35
CA ARG A 81 -15.26 5.82 0.07
C ARG A 81 -16.44 5.14 0.75
N THR A 82 -16.17 4.29 1.73
CA THR A 82 -17.22 3.66 2.54
C THR A 82 -16.72 3.46 3.97
N SER A 83 -17.62 3.48 4.95
CA SER A 83 -17.26 3.34 6.37
C SER A 83 -17.52 1.92 6.85
N PHE A 84 -16.65 1.39 7.70
CA PHE A 84 -16.83 0.09 8.32
C PHE A 84 -16.82 0.23 9.83
N GLN A 85 -17.87 -0.27 10.48
CA GLN A 85 -17.86 -0.47 11.91
C GLN A 85 -16.91 -1.63 12.25
N THR A 86 -15.93 -1.38 13.12
CA THR A 86 -15.07 -2.44 13.67
C THR A 86 -15.55 -2.80 15.07
N SER A 87 -15.28 -4.03 15.52
CA SER A 87 -15.57 -4.43 16.91
C SER A 87 -14.63 -3.78 17.94
N ILE A 88 -13.59 -3.08 17.47
CA ILE A 88 -12.44 -2.62 18.26
C ILE A 88 -12.60 -1.15 18.68
N SER A 89 -13.40 -0.38 17.93
CA SER A 89 -13.63 1.05 18.15
C SER A 89 -15.09 1.39 17.87
N SER A 90 -15.65 2.34 18.62
CA SER A 90 -16.98 2.90 18.35
C SER A 90 -17.01 3.80 17.12
N THR A 91 -15.87 4.34 16.70
CA THR A 91 -15.76 5.18 15.50
C THR A 91 -15.53 4.30 14.27
N PRO A 92 -16.36 4.41 13.22
CA PRO A 92 -16.17 3.72 11.95
C PRO A 92 -14.84 4.08 11.29
N VAL A 93 -14.23 3.12 10.59
CA VAL A 93 -13.04 3.35 9.75
C VAL A 93 -13.50 3.54 8.31
N ARG A 94 -13.21 4.71 7.72
CA ARG A 94 -13.53 4.97 6.30
C ARG A 94 -12.40 4.50 5.39
N LEU A 95 -12.72 3.66 4.42
CA LEU A 95 -11.79 3.14 3.44
C LEU A 95 -12.00 3.85 2.09
N HIS A 96 -10.95 4.44 1.53
CA HIS A 96 -10.91 4.98 0.17
C HIS A 96 -10.41 3.90 -0.79
N PHE A 97 -11.02 3.81 -1.96
CA PHE A 97 -10.67 2.80 -2.96
C PHE A 97 -11.01 3.28 -4.38
N ILE A 98 -10.31 2.71 -5.36
CA ILE A 98 -10.69 2.78 -6.77
C ILE A 98 -11.58 1.57 -7.05
N HIS A 99 -12.69 1.77 -7.76
CA HIS A 99 -13.53 0.69 -8.28
C HIS A 99 -13.82 0.92 -9.75
N ALA A 100 -13.00 0.30 -10.60
CA ALA A 100 -13.16 0.35 -12.04
C ALA A 100 -13.91 -0.88 -12.53
N ARG A 101 -15.18 -0.69 -12.90
CA ARG A 101 -15.95 -1.75 -13.55
C ARG A 101 -15.53 -1.88 -15.00
N SER A 102 -15.01 -3.05 -15.37
CA SER A 102 -14.88 -3.43 -16.78
C SER A 102 -16.20 -3.28 -17.55
N PRO A 103 -16.16 -2.82 -18.81
CA PRO A 103 -17.31 -2.83 -19.72
C PRO A 103 -17.63 -4.25 -20.25
N HIS A 104 -16.73 -5.21 -20.07
CA HIS A 104 -16.85 -6.54 -20.64
C HIS A 104 -17.70 -7.47 -19.77
N ALA A 105 -18.65 -8.15 -20.39
CA ALA A 105 -19.56 -9.06 -19.68
C ALA A 105 -18.81 -10.18 -18.96
N ASN A 106 -17.69 -10.67 -19.49
CA ASN A 106 -16.88 -11.76 -18.94
C ASN A 106 -15.93 -11.35 -17.80
N ALA A 107 -16.04 -10.13 -17.26
CA ALA A 107 -15.10 -9.61 -16.28
C ALA A 107 -15.17 -10.32 -14.92
N VAL A 108 -14.01 -10.52 -14.31
CA VAL A 108 -13.85 -11.18 -13.00
C VAL A 108 -13.52 -10.14 -11.91
N PRO A 109 -14.15 -10.19 -10.72
CA PRO A 109 -13.77 -9.31 -9.61
C PRO A 109 -12.34 -9.55 -9.13
N LEU A 110 -11.53 -8.50 -9.14
CA LEU A 110 -10.13 -8.49 -8.72
C LEU A 110 -9.91 -7.51 -7.59
N LEU A 111 -9.55 -8.02 -6.41
CA LEU A 111 -8.98 -7.24 -5.33
C LEU A 111 -7.47 -7.07 -5.59
N PHE A 112 -7.05 -5.84 -5.85
CA PHE A 112 -5.67 -5.52 -6.21
C PHE A 112 -4.99 -4.69 -5.11
N ILE A 113 -4.05 -5.29 -4.38
CA ILE A 113 -3.45 -4.68 -3.19
C ILE A 113 -2.22 -3.86 -3.60
N PRO A 114 -2.19 -2.54 -3.29
CA PRO A 114 -1.01 -1.72 -3.54
C PRO A 114 0.15 -2.10 -2.63
N PRO A 115 1.40 -1.97 -3.09
CA PRO A 115 2.55 -2.31 -2.27
C PRO A 115 2.78 -1.21 -1.23
N PHE A 116 2.88 -1.55 0.05
CA PHE A 116 3.16 -0.56 1.09
C PHE A 116 4.53 0.12 0.87
N PRO A 117 4.68 1.46 1.03
CA PRO A 117 3.68 2.44 1.48
C PRO A 117 2.97 3.19 0.34
N LEU A 118 2.91 2.63 -0.87
CA LEU A 118 2.15 3.23 -1.96
C LEU A 118 0.65 3.05 -1.76
N THR A 119 -0.11 3.95 -2.38
CA THR A 119 -1.57 4.01 -2.26
C THR A 119 -2.25 3.49 -3.52
N ASN A 120 -3.56 3.29 -3.47
CA ASN A 120 -4.37 2.95 -4.64
C ASN A 120 -4.15 3.89 -5.84
N LEU A 121 -4.10 5.21 -5.60
CA LEU A 121 -3.95 6.23 -6.64
C LEU A 121 -2.63 6.12 -7.40
N SER A 122 -1.59 5.63 -6.74
CA SER A 122 -0.30 5.38 -7.39
C SER A 122 -0.36 4.30 -8.48
N LEU A 123 -1.40 3.46 -8.47
CA LEU A 123 -1.59 2.37 -9.43
C LEU A 123 -2.60 2.70 -10.54
N GLY A 124 -2.95 3.98 -10.72
CA GLY A 124 -3.94 4.41 -11.71
C GLY A 124 -3.61 3.93 -13.13
N HIS A 125 -2.33 3.87 -13.50
CA HIS A 125 -1.87 3.39 -14.81
C HIS A 125 -2.11 1.89 -15.05
N LEU A 126 -2.37 1.10 -14.00
CA LEU A 126 -2.70 -0.33 -14.12
C LEU A 126 -4.20 -0.59 -14.24
N VAL A 127 -5.05 0.42 -14.00
CA VAL A 127 -6.51 0.25 -14.03
C VAL A 127 -6.98 -0.15 -15.42
N GLN A 128 -6.66 0.64 -16.45
CA GLN A 128 -7.13 0.39 -17.81
C GLN A 128 -6.63 -0.96 -18.37
N PRO A 129 -5.34 -1.34 -18.26
CA PRO A 129 -4.85 -2.62 -18.78
C PRO A 129 -5.49 -3.86 -18.14
N LEU A 130 -5.99 -3.71 -16.91
CA LEU A 130 -6.71 -4.76 -16.17
C LEU A 130 -8.22 -4.75 -16.48
N SER A 131 -8.86 -3.57 -16.48
CA SER A 131 -10.31 -3.48 -16.61
C SER A 131 -10.80 -3.55 -18.04
N ASP A 132 -10.08 -2.98 -18.99
CA ASP A 132 -10.48 -2.87 -20.40
C ASP A 132 -9.30 -3.20 -21.33
N PRO A 133 -8.83 -4.46 -21.35
CA PRO A 133 -7.74 -4.86 -22.22
C PRO A 133 -8.15 -4.79 -23.70
N GLU A 134 -7.19 -4.49 -24.59
CA GLU A 134 -7.42 -4.30 -26.03
C GLU A 134 -8.16 -5.48 -26.71
N ASP A 135 -7.88 -6.71 -26.27
CA ASP A 135 -8.58 -7.92 -26.73
C ASP A 135 -9.11 -8.72 -25.53
N ALA A 136 -10.33 -8.40 -25.11
CA ALA A 136 -11.02 -9.08 -24.00
C ALA A 136 -11.44 -10.54 -24.31
N GLY A 137 -11.31 -10.99 -25.56
CA GLY A 137 -11.55 -12.38 -25.94
C GLY A 137 -10.39 -13.30 -25.58
N THR A 138 -9.16 -12.79 -25.65
CA THR A 138 -7.94 -13.53 -25.26
C THR A 138 -7.43 -13.13 -23.88
N ASN A 139 -7.57 -11.86 -23.53
CA ASN A 139 -7.12 -11.29 -22.28
C ASN A 139 -8.28 -11.12 -21.32
N GLN A 140 -8.31 -11.93 -20.26
CA GLN A 140 -9.33 -11.83 -19.23
C GLN A 140 -9.42 -10.39 -18.66
N PRO A 141 -10.58 -9.72 -18.80
CA PRO A 141 -10.83 -8.43 -18.17
C PRO A 141 -11.27 -8.58 -16.70
N PHE A 142 -11.13 -7.50 -15.93
CA PHE A 142 -11.41 -7.49 -14.48
C PHE A 142 -12.30 -6.33 -14.04
N HIS A 143 -13.20 -6.57 -13.09
CA HIS A 143 -13.67 -5.47 -12.24
C HIS A 143 -12.60 -5.21 -11.18
N VAL A 144 -11.89 -4.09 -11.31
CA VAL A 144 -10.69 -3.81 -10.51
C VAL A 144 -11.07 -3.00 -9.28
N VAL A 145 -10.75 -3.53 -8.10
CA VAL A 145 -10.91 -2.84 -6.81
C VAL A 145 -9.53 -2.65 -6.20
N ILE A 146 -9.09 -1.39 -6.07
CA ILE A 146 -7.79 -1.02 -5.49
C ILE A 146 -8.03 -0.20 -4.20
N PRO A 147 -7.97 -0.82 -3.02
CA PRO A 147 -8.12 -0.11 -1.76
C PRO A 147 -6.84 0.64 -1.39
N ALA A 148 -6.97 1.84 -0.81
CA ALA A 148 -5.89 2.41 -0.02
C ALA A 148 -5.89 1.70 1.35
N LEU A 149 -4.75 1.10 1.73
CA LEU A 149 -4.62 0.46 3.05
C LEU A 149 -4.90 1.48 4.18
N PRO A 150 -5.37 1.04 5.36
CA PRO A 150 -5.67 1.94 6.45
C PRO A 150 -4.49 2.86 6.82
N GLY A 151 -4.77 4.16 6.96
CA GLY A 151 -3.77 5.19 7.25
C GLY A 151 -2.91 5.59 6.05
N LEU A 152 -3.24 5.15 4.84
CA LEU A 152 -2.60 5.55 3.59
C LEU A 152 -3.62 6.24 2.68
N GLY A 153 -3.14 7.18 1.85
CA GLY A 153 -4.00 7.91 0.93
C GLY A 153 -5.16 8.57 1.70
N PHE A 154 -6.38 8.44 1.18
CA PHE A 154 -7.57 9.02 1.81
C PHE A 154 -8.37 8.01 2.68
N SER A 155 -7.73 6.90 3.08
CA SER A 155 -8.29 5.95 4.06
C SER A 155 -7.94 6.37 5.49
N ASP A 156 -8.90 6.22 6.40
CA ASP A 156 -8.66 6.47 7.83
C ASP A 156 -7.65 5.46 8.40
N ALA A 157 -6.95 5.87 9.46
CA ALA A 157 -6.10 4.98 10.23
C ALA A 157 -6.93 3.96 11.02
N LEU A 158 -6.36 2.78 11.28
CA LEU A 158 -6.95 1.86 12.24
C LEU A 158 -6.83 2.41 13.67
N PRO A 159 -7.75 2.02 14.57
CA PRO A 159 -7.59 2.20 16.01
C PRO A 159 -6.26 1.59 16.50
N SER A 160 -5.59 2.25 17.45
CA SER A 160 -4.23 1.86 17.89
C SER A 160 -4.11 0.44 18.48
N ASN A 161 -5.23 -0.13 18.94
CA ASN A 161 -5.35 -1.48 19.51
C ASN A 161 -5.79 -2.54 18.50
N ALA A 162 -6.08 -2.16 17.24
CA ALA A 162 -6.50 -3.11 16.22
C ALA A 162 -5.30 -3.93 15.70
N PRO A 163 -5.40 -5.27 15.61
CA PRO A 163 -4.40 -6.08 14.91
C PRO A 163 -4.41 -5.71 13.42
N PRO A 164 -3.32 -5.13 12.88
CA PRO A 164 -3.38 -4.42 11.60
C PRO A 164 -3.68 -5.34 10.43
N VAL A 165 -3.09 -6.54 10.37
CA VAL A 165 -3.25 -7.44 9.22
C VAL A 165 -4.63 -8.08 9.17
N SER A 166 -5.09 -8.69 10.27
CA SER A 166 -6.39 -9.39 10.28
C SER A 166 -7.56 -8.41 10.18
N THR A 167 -7.47 -7.24 10.83
CA THR A 167 -8.48 -6.18 10.72
C THR A 167 -8.53 -5.65 9.29
N THR A 168 -7.38 -5.36 8.68
CA THR A 168 -7.34 -4.90 7.28
C THR A 168 -7.91 -5.95 6.34
N ALA A 169 -7.52 -7.22 6.46
CA ALA A 169 -8.07 -8.30 5.64
C ALA A 169 -9.60 -8.43 5.78
N GLN A 170 -10.14 -8.26 6.98
CA GLN A 170 -11.59 -8.21 7.22
C GLN A 170 -12.25 -7.04 6.50
N LEU A 171 -11.67 -5.84 6.57
CA LEU A 171 -12.17 -4.67 5.85
C LEU A 171 -12.17 -4.90 4.34
N LEU A 172 -11.09 -5.48 3.79
CA LEU A 172 -10.99 -5.75 2.35
C LEU A 172 -11.99 -6.80 1.87
N ASP A 173 -12.18 -7.90 2.62
CA ASP A 173 -13.19 -8.91 2.27
C ASP A 173 -14.61 -8.34 2.39
N SER A 174 -14.87 -7.53 3.42
CA SER A 174 -16.16 -6.85 3.61
C SER A 174 -16.42 -5.83 2.50
N LEU A 175 -15.39 -5.13 2.02
CA LEU A 175 -15.47 -4.24 0.87
C LEU A 175 -15.92 -5.01 -0.37
N MET A 176 -15.29 -6.14 -0.68
CA MET A 176 -15.66 -6.95 -1.85
C MET A 176 -17.12 -7.40 -1.78
N LYS A 177 -17.57 -7.90 -0.61
CA LYS A 177 -18.97 -8.28 -0.38
C LYS A 177 -19.94 -7.10 -0.51
N ARG A 178 -19.56 -5.93 0.02
CA ARG A 178 -20.38 -4.71 -0.08
C ARG A 178 -20.53 -4.24 -1.53
N LEU A 179 -19.52 -4.47 -2.36
CA LEU A 179 -19.58 -4.28 -3.82
C LEU A 179 -20.30 -5.41 -4.56
N SER A 180 -21.01 -6.30 -3.84
CA SER A 180 -21.72 -7.47 -4.36
C SER A 180 -20.81 -8.52 -5.04
N TYR A 181 -19.52 -8.54 -4.69
CA TYR A 181 -18.60 -9.59 -5.12
C TYR A 181 -18.49 -10.65 -4.03
N GLU A 182 -19.45 -11.59 -4.03
CA GLU A 182 -19.45 -12.77 -3.15
C GLU A 182 -18.18 -13.62 -3.34
N HIS A 183 -17.68 -13.65 -4.58
CA HIS A 183 -16.47 -14.36 -4.94
C HIS A 183 -15.53 -13.43 -5.73
N TYR A 184 -14.25 -13.47 -5.41
CA TYR A 184 -13.22 -12.68 -6.08
C TYR A 184 -11.87 -13.40 -6.13
N VAL A 185 -10.94 -12.87 -6.93
CA VAL A 185 -9.52 -13.21 -6.83
C VAL A 185 -8.72 -12.03 -6.29
N GLY A 186 -7.56 -12.32 -5.70
CA GLY A 186 -6.63 -11.30 -5.23
C GLY A 186 -5.30 -11.31 -5.98
N SER A 187 -4.65 -10.15 -6.05
CA SER A 187 -3.23 -10.03 -6.43
C SER A 187 -2.59 -8.86 -5.68
N ASN A 188 -1.31 -9.00 -5.35
CA ASN A 188 -0.48 -7.84 -4.98
C ASN A 188 0.04 -7.15 -6.24
N ALA A 189 0.42 -5.87 -6.11
CA ALA A 189 1.04 -5.09 -7.18
C ALA A 189 2.58 -4.99 -7.07
N GLY A 190 3.16 -5.52 -6.00
CA GLY A 190 4.60 -5.52 -5.76
C GLY A 190 5.12 -6.86 -5.25
N SER A 191 6.46 -6.93 -5.11
CA SER A 191 7.16 -8.11 -4.62
C SER A 191 6.97 -8.28 -3.11
N ALA A 192 6.36 -9.40 -2.72
CA ALA A 192 6.13 -9.77 -1.33
C ALA A 192 7.43 -9.92 -0.52
N SER A 193 8.53 -10.33 -1.16
CA SER A 193 9.83 -10.54 -0.49
C SER A 193 10.54 -9.27 -0.03
N ILE A 194 10.17 -8.11 -0.58
CA ILE A 194 10.77 -6.81 -0.23
C ILE A 194 9.76 -5.86 0.43
N SER A 195 8.55 -6.34 0.71
CA SER A 195 7.49 -5.59 1.36
C SER A 195 7.90 -5.20 2.78
N PRO A 196 7.88 -3.91 3.16
CA PRO A 196 8.19 -3.48 4.53
C PRO A 196 7.29 -4.18 5.55
N ALA A 197 7.90 -4.69 6.63
CA ALA A 197 7.22 -5.51 7.66
C ALA A 197 6.39 -6.69 7.10
N ALA A 198 6.72 -7.13 5.87
CA ALA A 198 5.98 -8.13 5.10
C ALA A 198 4.48 -7.84 4.96
N ILE A 199 4.05 -6.57 4.97
CA ILE A 199 2.63 -6.17 4.98
C ILE A 199 1.87 -6.82 3.82
N ASP A 200 2.36 -6.66 2.58
CA ASP A 200 1.66 -7.15 1.39
C ASP A 200 1.59 -8.69 1.37
N TRP A 201 2.66 -9.34 1.84
CA TRP A 201 2.71 -10.81 1.98
C TRP A 201 1.68 -11.30 3.00
N ARG A 202 1.66 -10.66 4.17
CA ARG A 202 0.81 -11.05 5.29
C ARG A 202 -0.66 -10.84 4.96
N LEU A 203 -1.02 -9.73 4.31
CA LEU A 203 -2.38 -9.49 3.83
C LEU A 203 -2.81 -10.53 2.79
N ALA A 204 -2.00 -10.76 1.76
CA ALA A 204 -2.29 -11.74 0.72
C ALA A 204 -2.45 -13.16 1.28
N ARG A 205 -1.53 -13.56 2.18
CA ARG A 205 -1.60 -14.82 2.91
C ARG A 205 -2.88 -14.91 3.75
N HIS A 206 -3.17 -13.88 4.54
CA HIS A 206 -4.32 -13.88 5.45
C HIS A 206 -5.65 -13.99 4.69
N LEU A 207 -5.81 -13.21 3.60
CA LEU A 207 -6.97 -13.30 2.71
C LEU A 207 -7.11 -14.70 2.11
N SER A 208 -6.02 -15.26 1.57
CA SER A 208 -6.06 -16.58 0.93
C SER A 208 -6.44 -17.72 1.89
N ILE A 209 -6.02 -17.65 3.17
CA ILE A 209 -6.24 -18.71 4.15
C ILE A 209 -7.59 -18.53 4.86
N HIS A 210 -7.86 -17.34 5.38
CA HIS A 210 -8.99 -17.10 6.29
C HIS A 210 -10.29 -16.77 5.55
N TYR A 211 -10.20 -16.30 4.31
CA TYR A 211 -11.34 -15.90 3.49
C TYR A 211 -11.45 -16.76 2.21
N SER A 212 -11.02 -18.02 2.26
CA SER A 212 -11.03 -18.95 1.10
C SER A 212 -12.42 -19.28 0.53
N GLU A 213 -13.50 -18.92 1.22
CA GLU A 213 -14.85 -19.05 0.70
C GLU A 213 -15.22 -17.93 -0.29
N SER A 214 -14.76 -16.70 -0.04
CA SER A 214 -14.97 -15.52 -0.89
C SER A 214 -13.77 -15.24 -1.81
N CYS A 215 -12.55 -15.27 -1.29
CA CYS A 215 -11.31 -15.19 -2.05
C CYS A 215 -10.95 -16.55 -2.66
N LEU A 216 -11.40 -16.80 -3.90
CA LEU A 216 -11.27 -18.10 -4.59
C LEU A 216 -9.83 -18.43 -5.01
N GLY A 217 -8.95 -17.44 -5.04
CA GLY A 217 -7.52 -17.64 -5.15
C GLY A 217 -6.74 -16.34 -5.13
N PHE A 218 -5.44 -16.44 -4.89
CA PHE A 218 -4.56 -15.28 -4.76
C PHE A 218 -3.29 -15.43 -5.60
N HIS A 219 -2.88 -14.36 -6.27
CA HIS A 219 -1.62 -14.29 -7.01
C HIS A 219 -0.51 -13.71 -6.13
N PHE A 220 0.48 -14.54 -5.80
CA PHE A 220 1.65 -14.14 -5.03
C PHE A 220 2.83 -13.83 -5.94
N ILE A 221 3.45 -12.68 -5.70
CA ILE A 221 4.61 -12.22 -6.45
C ILE A 221 5.84 -12.25 -5.55
N ALA A 222 6.84 -13.05 -5.92
CA ALA A 222 8.05 -13.28 -5.13
C ALA A 222 7.77 -13.54 -3.64
N PRO A 223 6.91 -14.53 -3.28
CA PRO A 223 6.58 -14.81 -1.89
C PRO A 223 7.81 -15.26 -1.09
N PRO A 224 7.99 -14.86 0.18
CA PRO A 224 9.11 -15.30 1.02
C PRO A 224 8.91 -16.74 1.55
N LEU A 225 8.85 -17.73 0.65
CA LEU A 225 8.65 -19.13 0.99
C LEU A 225 9.88 -19.73 1.65
N THR A 226 9.66 -20.60 2.63
CA THR A 226 10.72 -21.30 3.35
C THR A 226 10.92 -22.72 2.80
N CYS A 227 12.19 -23.14 2.73
CA CYS A 227 12.55 -24.49 2.33
C CYS A 227 11.87 -25.53 3.23
N PRO A 228 11.27 -26.61 2.68
CA PRO A 228 10.62 -27.62 3.49
C PRO A 228 11.64 -28.32 4.39
N THR A 229 11.21 -28.58 5.62
CA THR A 229 11.95 -29.34 6.64
C THR A 229 11.21 -30.63 6.94
N LEU A 230 11.92 -31.63 7.48
CA LEU A 230 11.32 -32.88 7.94
C LEU A 230 10.18 -32.65 8.94
N SER A 231 10.36 -31.70 9.86
CA SER A 231 9.37 -31.35 10.88
C SER A 231 8.16 -30.59 10.32
N GLY A 232 8.32 -29.84 9.21
CA GLY A 232 7.23 -29.05 8.62
C GLY A 232 6.41 -29.82 7.58
N SER A 233 7.04 -30.63 6.74
CA SER A 233 6.37 -31.53 5.79
C SER A 233 7.36 -32.57 5.27
N ALA A 234 7.30 -33.78 5.81
CA ALA A 234 8.21 -34.87 5.44
C ALA A 234 8.12 -35.23 3.95
N SER A 235 6.92 -35.20 3.36
CA SER A 235 6.72 -35.53 1.94
C SER A 235 7.31 -34.45 1.01
N GLU A 236 7.06 -33.17 1.27
CA GLU A 236 7.64 -32.09 0.47
C GLU A 236 9.16 -31.99 0.66
N TRP A 237 9.65 -32.26 1.87
CA TRP A 237 11.08 -32.36 2.13
C TRP A 237 11.74 -33.51 1.33
N LEU A 238 11.09 -34.67 1.25
CA LEU A 238 11.60 -35.80 0.49
C LEU A 238 11.62 -35.51 -1.02
N LYS A 239 10.53 -34.93 -1.55
CA LYS A 239 10.47 -34.49 -2.96
C LYS A 239 11.60 -33.50 -3.28
N TRP A 240 11.82 -32.52 -2.40
CA TRP A 240 12.91 -31.55 -2.51
C TRP A 240 14.29 -32.24 -2.53
N LYS A 241 14.55 -33.17 -1.60
CA LYS A 241 15.81 -33.91 -1.53
C LYS A 241 16.07 -34.71 -2.82
N LEU A 242 15.05 -35.38 -3.36
CA LEU A 242 15.14 -36.14 -4.60
C LEU A 242 15.42 -35.25 -5.81
N ALA A 243 14.67 -34.15 -5.97
CA ALA A 243 14.89 -33.19 -7.05
C ALA A 243 16.32 -32.63 -7.04
N ARG A 244 16.83 -32.32 -5.84
CA ARG A 244 18.21 -31.83 -5.68
C ARG A 244 19.27 -32.89 -5.97
N LEU A 245 19.02 -34.15 -5.62
CA LEU A 245 19.95 -35.26 -5.90
C LEU A 245 20.06 -35.56 -7.39
N LEU A 246 18.92 -35.52 -8.10
CA LEU A 246 18.82 -35.90 -9.50
C LEU A 246 19.10 -34.76 -10.49
N GLY A 247 19.19 -33.50 -10.01
CA GLY A 247 19.52 -32.34 -10.85
C GLY A 247 18.57 -32.12 -12.05
N SER A 248 17.36 -32.66 -11.99
CA SER A 248 16.43 -32.76 -13.13
C SER A 248 15.04 -32.24 -12.76
N SER A 249 14.29 -31.83 -13.80
CA SER A 249 12.95 -31.29 -13.65
C SER A 249 11.96 -32.40 -13.27
N ILE A 250 11.75 -32.60 -11.97
CA ILE A 250 10.86 -33.63 -11.43
C ILE A 250 10.02 -33.06 -10.28
N LEU A 251 8.84 -33.64 -10.04
CA LEU A 251 8.01 -33.36 -8.85
C LEU A 251 7.65 -31.86 -8.70
N GLY A 252 7.54 -31.14 -9.82
CA GLY A 252 7.23 -29.71 -9.87
C GLY A 252 8.44 -28.78 -9.82
N TYR A 253 9.63 -29.30 -9.49
CA TYR A 253 10.89 -28.56 -9.54
C TYR A 253 11.38 -28.46 -10.98
N SER A 254 11.93 -27.30 -11.34
CA SER A 254 12.58 -27.03 -12.62
C SER A 254 14.09 -26.89 -12.44
N LYS A 255 14.85 -27.03 -13.54
CA LYS A 255 16.29 -26.74 -13.56
C LYS A 255 16.60 -25.29 -13.16
N ASP A 256 15.73 -24.35 -13.52
CA ASP A 256 15.87 -22.94 -13.18
C ASP A 256 15.75 -22.71 -11.67
N ASP A 257 14.86 -23.46 -11.00
CA ASP A 257 14.76 -23.41 -9.54
C ASP A 257 16.06 -23.87 -8.88
N LEU A 258 16.64 -24.98 -9.37
CA LEU A 258 17.86 -25.54 -8.82
C LEU A 258 19.05 -24.60 -9.03
N SER A 259 19.18 -24.02 -10.23
CA SER A 259 20.26 -23.10 -10.58
C SER A 259 20.15 -21.79 -9.77
N ALA A 260 18.95 -21.22 -9.61
CA ALA A 260 18.72 -20.02 -8.80
C ALA A 260 19.09 -20.24 -7.32
N ILE A 261 18.72 -21.39 -6.75
CA ILE A 261 19.06 -21.75 -5.37
C ILE A 261 20.57 -21.92 -5.20
N GLU A 262 21.25 -22.53 -6.18
CA GLU A 262 22.70 -22.73 -6.15
C GLU A 262 23.47 -21.40 -6.25
N ARG A 263 23.10 -20.53 -7.19
CA ARG A 263 23.66 -19.17 -7.31
C ARG A 263 23.59 -18.42 -5.98
N GLN A 264 22.44 -18.48 -5.32
CA GLN A 264 22.23 -17.79 -4.05
C GLN A 264 23.14 -18.30 -2.92
N LYS A 265 23.39 -19.63 -2.85
CA LYS A 265 24.32 -20.21 -1.88
C LYS A 265 25.75 -19.75 -2.14
N THR A 266 26.21 -19.79 -3.38
CA THR A 266 27.56 -19.38 -3.76
C THR A 266 27.83 -17.92 -3.37
N THR A 267 26.86 -17.02 -3.57
CA THR A 267 26.95 -15.62 -3.12
C THR A 267 26.99 -15.49 -1.59
N GLN A 268 26.29 -16.35 -0.83
CA GLN A 268 26.33 -16.35 0.64
C GLN A 268 27.66 -16.87 1.19
N PHE A 269 28.25 -17.92 0.60
CA PHE A 269 29.54 -18.46 1.03
C PHE A 269 30.70 -17.48 0.82
N SER A 270 30.65 -16.64 -0.22
CA SER A 270 31.62 -15.57 -0.47
C SER A 270 31.56 -14.43 0.58
N LYS A 271 30.42 -14.27 1.29
CA LYS A 271 30.17 -13.17 2.25
C LYS A 271 30.14 -13.60 3.72
N LYS A 272 30.89 -14.63 4.11
CA LYS A 272 31.10 -14.98 5.54
C LYS A 272 32.03 -13.97 6.26
N LYS A 273 31.64 -12.68 6.30
CA LYS A 273 32.08 -11.67 7.26
C LYS A 273 31.00 -10.58 7.37
N SER A 274 29.88 -10.90 7.98
CA SER A 274 29.06 -9.99 8.79
C SER A 274 27.80 -10.76 9.22
N ALA A 275 27.93 -11.54 10.29
CA ALA A 275 26.78 -12.04 11.01
C ALA A 275 26.27 -10.88 11.88
N VAL A 276 25.43 -10.02 11.30
CA VAL A 276 24.56 -9.18 12.12
C VAL A 276 23.59 -10.14 12.80
N ASN A 277 23.79 -10.33 14.09
CA ASN A 277 22.93 -11.10 14.96
C ASN A 277 21.47 -10.72 14.70
N LEU A 278 20.64 -11.75 14.48
CA LEU A 278 19.20 -11.66 14.49
C LEU A 278 18.78 -11.27 15.92
N ARG A 279 18.86 -9.97 16.24
CA ARG A 279 18.31 -9.44 17.49
C ARG A 279 16.80 -9.63 17.39
N GLN A 280 16.21 -10.23 18.43
CA GLN A 280 14.78 -10.12 18.67
C GLN A 280 14.48 -8.63 18.76
N HIS A 281 13.91 -8.07 17.69
CA HIS A 281 13.56 -6.67 17.67
C HIS A 281 12.53 -6.42 18.78
N SER A 282 12.87 -5.53 19.70
CA SER A 282 11.91 -5.07 20.72
C SER A 282 10.89 -4.18 20.01
N ARG A 283 9.66 -4.08 20.52
CA ARG A 283 8.66 -3.11 20.02
C ARG A 283 9.20 -1.68 19.97
N SER A 284 10.17 -1.35 20.83
CA SER A 284 10.88 -0.07 20.83
C SER A 284 11.68 0.21 19.55
N ASP A 285 12.10 -0.83 18.82
CA ASP A 285 12.90 -0.68 17.58
C ASP A 285 12.06 -0.11 16.44
N PHE A 286 10.74 -0.12 16.58
CA PHE A 286 9.78 0.35 15.57
C PHE A 286 8.99 1.57 16.05
N GLU A 287 9.56 2.42 16.92
CA GLU A 287 8.88 3.65 17.39
C GLU A 287 8.58 4.58 16.19
N PRO A 288 7.30 4.79 15.83
CA PRO A 288 6.95 5.49 14.60
C PRO A 288 6.79 7.00 14.78
N ASN A 289 6.56 7.51 16.00
CA ASN A 289 6.18 8.90 16.19
C ASN A 289 7.38 9.84 16.02
N THR A 290 8.57 9.47 16.51
CA THR A 290 9.78 10.28 16.37
C THR A 290 10.07 10.64 14.92
N PRO A 291 10.16 9.69 13.97
CA PRO A 291 10.32 10.04 12.56
C PRO A 291 9.07 10.72 11.97
N SER A 292 7.87 10.45 12.48
CA SER A 292 6.65 11.13 12.02
C SER A 292 6.72 12.63 12.20
N TYR A 293 7.16 13.15 13.35
CA TYR A 293 7.28 14.61 13.55
C TYR A 293 8.17 15.27 12.48
N ALA A 294 9.28 14.64 12.09
CA ALA A 294 10.15 15.15 11.05
C ALA A 294 9.52 15.08 9.65
N LEU A 295 8.84 13.97 9.34
CA LEU A 295 8.26 13.72 8.02
C LEU A 295 6.93 14.45 7.78
N CYS A 296 6.17 14.76 8.83
CA CYS A 296 4.99 15.64 8.77
C CYS A 296 5.40 17.12 8.68
N ASP A 297 6.58 17.49 9.18
CA ASP A 297 7.03 18.87 9.11
C ASP A 297 7.70 19.21 7.78
N SER A 298 8.55 18.35 7.23
CA SER A 298 9.34 18.68 6.05
C SER A 298 8.86 17.94 4.80
N PRO A 299 8.25 18.61 3.79
CA PRO A 299 7.93 17.98 2.51
C PRO A 299 9.21 17.51 1.80
N THR A 300 10.31 18.26 1.91
CA THR A 300 11.63 17.85 1.41
C THR A 300 12.17 16.62 2.15
N GLY A 301 11.98 16.55 3.47
CA GLY A 301 12.33 15.36 4.26
C GLY A 301 11.56 14.12 3.83
N LEU A 302 10.26 14.27 3.55
CA LEU A 302 9.44 13.18 3.02
C LEU A 302 9.82 12.80 1.58
N LEU A 303 10.15 13.77 0.71
CA LEU A 303 10.70 13.52 -0.61
C LEU A 303 11.98 12.67 -0.55
N LEU A 304 12.90 13.02 0.35
CA LEU A 304 14.11 12.23 0.63
C LEU A 304 13.79 10.80 1.07
N TYR A 305 12.76 10.62 1.90
CA TYR A 305 12.28 9.30 2.32
C TYR A 305 11.74 8.48 1.14
N VAL A 306 10.96 9.10 0.25
CA VAL A 306 10.45 8.47 -0.98
C VAL A 306 11.60 8.11 -1.93
N LEU A 307 12.56 9.00 -2.15
CA LEU A 307 13.74 8.69 -2.97
C LEU A 307 14.56 7.54 -2.38
N LYS A 308 14.73 7.49 -1.05
CA LYS A 308 15.38 6.35 -0.36
C LYS A 308 14.62 5.04 -0.60
N LEU A 309 13.29 5.08 -0.54
CA LEU A 309 12.43 3.94 -0.87
C LEU A 309 12.64 3.51 -2.33
N LEU A 310 12.58 4.44 -3.28
CA LEU A 310 12.80 4.15 -4.70
C LEU A 310 14.18 3.54 -4.95
N ARG A 311 15.24 4.06 -4.34
CA ARG A 311 16.58 3.45 -4.39
C ARG A 311 16.62 2.03 -3.84
N THR A 312 15.80 1.74 -2.83
CA THR A 312 15.68 0.40 -2.24
C THR A 312 14.86 -0.54 -3.14
N LEU A 313 13.85 -0.03 -3.85
CA LEU A 313 13.08 -0.81 -4.81
C LEU A 313 13.86 -1.06 -6.11
N GLY A 314 14.74 -0.13 -6.50
CA GLY A 314 15.57 -0.22 -7.69
C GLY A 314 14.75 -0.18 -8.98
N PRO A 315 14.03 0.92 -9.29
CA PRO A 315 13.30 1.06 -10.53
C PRO A 315 14.24 0.90 -11.72
N LYS A 316 13.81 0.14 -12.72
CA LYS A 316 14.55 -0.10 -13.97
C LYS A 316 14.24 0.97 -15.01
N LYS A 317 13.01 1.50 -14.99
CA LYS A 317 12.62 2.66 -15.79
C LYS A 317 12.96 3.95 -15.06
N GLU A 318 13.39 4.94 -15.81
CA GLU A 318 13.61 6.28 -15.28
C GLU A 318 12.24 6.90 -14.92
N LEU A 319 12.11 7.33 -13.66
CA LEU A 319 10.93 8.04 -13.19
C LEU A 319 11.13 9.53 -13.43
N THR A 320 10.12 10.19 -13.98
CA THR A 320 10.16 11.63 -14.21
C THR A 320 10.09 12.40 -12.88
N PRO A 321 10.51 13.67 -12.83
CA PRO A 321 10.25 14.53 -11.68
C PRO A 321 8.77 14.56 -11.28
N LYS A 322 7.84 14.57 -12.27
CA LYS A 322 6.40 14.50 -12.01
C LYS A 322 6.05 13.21 -11.25
N ASP A 323 6.54 12.05 -11.68
CA ASP A 323 6.23 10.78 -11.02
C ASP A 323 6.69 10.76 -9.56
N ILE A 324 7.93 11.21 -9.29
CA ILE A 324 8.50 11.21 -7.94
C ILE A 324 7.75 12.17 -7.01
N ILE A 325 7.45 13.38 -7.49
CA ILE A 325 6.70 14.37 -6.73
C ILE A 325 5.26 13.91 -6.52
N THR A 326 4.60 13.31 -7.52
CA THR A 326 3.28 12.69 -7.37
C THR A 326 3.28 11.64 -6.26
N LEU A 327 4.23 10.69 -6.27
CA LEU A 327 4.34 9.67 -5.22
C LEU A 327 4.54 10.29 -3.84
N THR A 328 5.30 11.38 -3.76
CA THR A 328 5.54 12.10 -2.51
C THR A 328 4.29 12.83 -2.05
N CYS A 329 3.57 13.53 -2.93
CA CYS A 329 2.32 14.22 -2.62
C CYS A 329 1.23 13.27 -2.11
N LEU A 330 1.13 12.07 -2.69
CA LEU A 330 0.16 11.04 -2.26
C LEU A 330 0.38 10.54 -0.83
N ILE A 331 1.56 10.77 -0.26
CA ILE A 331 1.91 10.47 1.13
C ILE A 331 1.88 11.74 1.99
N TRP A 332 2.37 12.86 1.44
CA TRP A 332 2.48 14.15 2.11
C TRP A 332 1.12 14.74 2.49
N LEU A 333 0.20 14.79 1.53
CA LEU A 333 -1.05 15.55 1.69
C LEU A 333 -2.02 14.90 2.69
N PRO A 334 -2.15 13.56 2.76
CA PRO A 334 -2.91 12.94 3.83
C PRO A 334 -2.18 12.85 5.17
N GLY A 335 -0.85 12.93 5.17
CA GLY A 335 0.01 12.76 6.35
C GLY A 335 0.68 11.38 6.43
N PRO A 336 2.02 11.30 6.65
CA PRO A 336 2.74 10.02 6.70
C PRO A 336 2.60 9.27 8.04
N GLU A 337 2.14 9.93 9.11
CA GLU A 337 2.18 9.41 10.49
C GLU A 337 1.29 8.20 10.72
N ALA A 338 0.16 8.11 10.01
CA ALA A 338 -0.74 6.98 10.10
C ALA A 338 -0.12 5.73 9.44
N ALA A 339 0.49 5.89 8.25
CA ALA A 339 1.22 4.83 7.57
C ALA A 339 2.42 4.33 8.40
N LEU A 340 3.16 5.23 9.06
CA LEU A 340 4.28 4.87 9.94
C LEU A 340 3.80 4.06 11.16
N ARG A 341 2.68 4.44 11.77
CA ARG A 341 2.07 3.67 12.87
C ARG A 341 1.58 2.30 12.40
N PHE A 342 0.95 2.21 11.22
CA PHE A 342 0.53 0.95 10.62
C PHE A 342 1.73 0.02 10.38
N TRP A 343 2.82 0.54 9.83
CA TRP A 343 4.07 -0.19 9.65
C TRP A 343 4.65 -0.69 10.98
N ALA A 344 4.74 0.18 11.98
CA ALA A 344 5.28 -0.16 13.29
C ALA A 344 4.46 -1.25 13.99
N GLN A 345 3.13 -1.16 13.92
CA GLN A 345 2.23 -2.19 14.43
C GLN A 345 2.44 -3.52 13.71
N CYS A 346 2.52 -3.51 12.38
CA CYS A 346 2.80 -4.73 11.61
C CYS A 346 4.16 -5.33 11.98
N ALA A 347 5.22 -4.51 12.07
CA ALA A 347 6.57 -4.97 12.39
C ALA A 347 6.67 -5.53 13.83
N SER A 348 5.86 -4.99 14.75
CA SER A 348 5.80 -5.39 16.15
C SER A 348 4.86 -6.57 16.43
N GLU A 349 4.01 -6.94 15.48
CA GLU A 349 3.05 -8.02 15.62
C GLU A 349 3.73 -9.36 15.36
N ILE A 350 3.76 -10.21 16.38
CA ILE A 350 4.11 -11.61 16.23
C ILE A 350 2.84 -12.31 15.78
N GLU A 351 2.77 -12.72 14.51
CA GLU A 351 1.65 -13.56 14.08
C GLU A 351 1.66 -14.86 14.90
N PRO A 352 0.58 -15.19 15.62
CA PRO A 352 0.48 -16.48 16.25
C PRO A 352 0.57 -17.56 15.16
N VAL A 353 1.26 -18.66 15.46
CA VAL A 353 1.31 -19.83 14.57
C VAL A 353 -0.06 -20.51 14.62
N GLU A 354 -1.07 -19.91 14.01
CA GLU A 354 -2.41 -20.46 14.01
C GLU A 354 -2.58 -21.47 12.90
N GLU A 355 -2.67 -22.73 13.34
CA GLU A 355 -3.05 -23.89 12.54
C GLU A 355 -4.55 -23.85 12.23
N LYS A 356 -5.03 -22.85 11.46
CA LYS A 356 -6.32 -23.07 10.80
C LYS A 356 -6.09 -24.14 9.73
N LYS A 357 -6.30 -25.41 10.09
CA LYS A 357 -6.34 -26.54 9.16
C LYS A 357 -7.57 -26.34 8.28
N THR A 358 -7.43 -25.53 7.24
CA THR A 358 -8.43 -25.51 6.18
C THR A 358 -8.49 -26.92 5.60
N THR A 359 -9.69 -27.48 5.46
CA THR A 359 -9.88 -28.85 4.93
C THR A 359 -9.35 -28.98 3.50
N LYS A 360 -9.22 -27.85 2.78
CA LYS A 360 -8.64 -27.71 1.45
C LYS A 360 -7.58 -26.62 1.43
N LYS A 361 -6.48 -26.86 0.73
CA LYS A 361 -5.42 -25.86 0.52
C LYS A 361 -5.93 -24.74 -0.40
N PRO A 362 -5.72 -23.46 -0.06
CA PRO A 362 -6.14 -22.36 -0.92
C PRO A 362 -5.40 -22.37 -2.25
N LYS A 363 -6.11 -21.97 -3.32
CA LYS A 363 -5.58 -21.93 -4.68
C LYS A 363 -4.73 -20.69 -4.86
N VAL A 364 -3.52 -20.85 -5.39
CA VAL A 364 -2.62 -19.72 -5.62
C VAL A 364 -1.97 -19.79 -6.99
N ALA A 365 -1.75 -18.61 -7.57
CA ALA A 365 -0.78 -18.43 -8.63
C ALA A 365 0.49 -17.87 -8.00
N ILE A 366 1.65 -18.30 -8.47
CA ILE A 366 2.93 -17.80 -7.97
C ILE A 366 3.75 -17.29 -9.14
N THR A 367 4.27 -16.09 -9.01
CA THR A 367 5.31 -15.56 -9.90
C THR A 367 6.61 -15.43 -9.13
N VAL A 368 7.68 -16.02 -9.66
CA VAL A 368 9.04 -15.92 -9.09
C VAL A 368 10.02 -15.33 -10.08
N PHE A 369 11.11 -14.75 -9.58
CA PHE A 369 12.13 -14.04 -10.36
C PHE A 369 13.46 -14.78 -10.27
N THR A 370 13.99 -15.29 -11.37
CA THR A 370 15.15 -16.22 -11.35
C THR A 370 16.50 -15.52 -11.10
N GLY A 371 16.56 -14.21 -11.23
CA GLY A 371 17.75 -13.39 -10.94
C GLY A 371 18.87 -13.48 -11.97
N ASP A 372 18.62 -14.04 -13.17
CA ASP A 372 19.65 -14.37 -14.16
C ASP A 372 20.24 -13.16 -14.92
N ASP A 373 19.56 -12.01 -14.96
CA ASP A 373 19.91 -10.91 -15.87
C ASP A 373 20.49 -9.65 -15.23
N ASP A 374 20.40 -9.50 -13.92
CA ASP A 374 20.78 -8.24 -13.29
C ASP A 374 22.27 -8.26 -12.90
N GLN A 375 23.14 -8.09 -13.90
CA GLN A 375 24.45 -7.47 -13.70
C GLN A 375 24.23 -6.00 -13.27
N VAL A 376 23.66 -5.80 -12.09
CA VAL A 376 23.57 -4.47 -11.49
C VAL A 376 25.00 -4.03 -11.29
N GLU A 377 25.43 -2.96 -11.98
CA GLU A 377 26.55 -2.14 -11.51
C GLU A 377 26.25 -1.86 -10.04
N LEU A 378 26.90 -2.59 -9.15
CA LEU A 378 26.57 -2.58 -7.73
C LEU A 378 26.70 -1.14 -7.26
N GLN A 379 25.57 -0.46 -7.08
CA GLN A 379 25.51 0.84 -6.43
C GLN A 379 26.27 0.67 -5.12
N ARG A 380 27.46 1.26 -5.06
CA ARG A 380 28.40 1.01 -3.97
C ARG A 380 27.90 1.66 -2.68
N THR A 381 27.16 2.76 -2.82
CA THR A 381 26.60 3.54 -1.72
C THR A 381 25.26 3.00 -1.24
N LEU A 382 25.01 3.12 0.06
CA LEU A 382 23.72 2.83 0.69
C LEU A 382 22.76 4.02 0.57
N PRO A 383 21.43 3.80 0.44
CA PRO A 383 20.76 2.51 0.34
C PRO A 383 20.97 1.87 -1.04
N ARG A 384 21.01 0.54 -1.04
CA ARG A 384 21.11 -0.29 -2.25
C ARG A 384 19.77 -0.93 -2.55
N PRO A 385 19.52 -1.36 -3.80
CA PRO A 385 18.38 -2.19 -4.13
C PRO A 385 18.26 -3.39 -3.19
N ALA A 386 17.04 -3.63 -2.71
CA ALA A 386 16.72 -4.71 -1.80
C ALA A 386 17.08 -6.04 -2.44
N LYS A 387 17.82 -6.86 -1.70
CA LYS A 387 18.20 -8.18 -2.19
C LYS A 387 16.97 -9.07 -2.21
N THR A 388 16.46 -9.35 -3.40
CA THR A 388 15.41 -10.36 -3.58
C THR A 388 16.00 -11.74 -3.35
N MET A 389 15.44 -12.49 -2.40
CA MET A 389 15.83 -13.88 -2.15
C MET A 389 14.98 -14.80 -3.01
N TYR A 390 15.62 -15.67 -3.80
CA TYR A 390 14.89 -16.66 -4.57
C TYR A 390 14.24 -17.66 -3.62
N SER A 391 12.93 -17.82 -3.75
CA SER A 391 12.18 -18.84 -3.04
C SER A 391 11.60 -19.81 -4.08
N CYS A 392 11.80 -21.11 -3.88
CA CYS A 392 11.28 -22.08 -4.84
C CYS A 392 9.74 -22.10 -4.72
N PRO A 393 9.01 -21.87 -5.81
CA PRO A 393 7.55 -21.81 -5.79
C PRO A 393 6.94 -23.14 -5.30
N VAL A 394 7.58 -24.27 -5.58
CA VAL A 394 7.14 -25.61 -5.18
C VAL A 394 7.05 -25.76 -3.66
N TRP A 395 7.83 -24.99 -2.89
CA TRP A 395 7.76 -25.02 -1.42
C TRP A 395 6.40 -24.55 -0.88
N ALA A 396 5.65 -23.77 -1.66
CA ALA A 396 4.29 -23.37 -1.31
C ALA A 396 3.33 -24.56 -1.24
N ASN A 397 3.63 -25.71 -1.87
CA ASN A 397 2.77 -26.91 -1.81
C ASN A 397 2.56 -27.45 -0.39
N ARG A 398 3.34 -27.00 0.62
CA ARG A 398 3.06 -27.28 2.02
C ARG A 398 1.69 -26.73 2.45
N GLU A 399 1.41 -25.48 2.10
CA GLU A 399 0.27 -24.71 2.59
C GLU A 399 -0.78 -24.45 1.49
N TYR A 400 -0.38 -24.45 0.22
CA TYR A 400 -1.21 -24.00 -0.90
C TYR A 400 -1.36 -25.05 -1.98
N HIS A 401 -2.41 -24.90 -2.79
CA HIS A 401 -2.57 -25.60 -4.06
C HIS A 401 -2.16 -24.67 -5.19
N ILE A 402 -0.97 -24.87 -5.74
CA ILE A 402 -0.45 -24.04 -6.84
C ILE A 402 -1.21 -24.41 -8.11
N VAL A 403 -1.98 -23.47 -8.65
CA VAL A 403 -2.80 -23.68 -9.86
C VAL A 403 -2.17 -23.05 -11.11
N HIS A 404 -1.29 -22.07 -10.92
CA HIS A 404 -0.54 -21.42 -11.98
C HIS A 404 0.84 -21.00 -11.46
N LEU A 405 1.85 -21.06 -12.32
CA LEU A 405 3.23 -20.73 -11.97
C LEU A 405 3.88 -20.00 -13.13
N ASN A 406 4.36 -18.79 -12.86
CA ASN A 406 5.16 -17.99 -13.77
C ASN A 406 6.60 -17.84 -13.24
N ARG A 407 7.58 -17.91 -14.14
CA ARG A 407 9.00 -17.67 -13.84
C ARG A 407 9.47 -16.53 -14.72
N ALA A 408 9.60 -15.35 -14.13
CA ALA A 408 10.10 -14.17 -14.81
C ALA A 408 11.64 -14.10 -14.67
N PRO A 409 12.36 -13.68 -15.72
CA PRO A 409 13.80 -13.42 -15.62
C PRO A 409 14.09 -12.13 -14.83
N GLY A 410 15.33 -11.99 -14.35
CA GLY A 410 15.80 -10.80 -13.62
C GLY A 410 15.27 -10.68 -12.18
N THR A 411 15.18 -9.46 -11.65
CA THR A 411 14.61 -9.11 -10.33
C THR A 411 13.29 -8.36 -10.46
N PRO A 412 12.45 -8.35 -9.40
CA PRO A 412 11.15 -7.67 -9.42
C PRO A 412 11.22 -6.13 -9.60
N GLY A 413 12.28 -5.47 -9.11
CA GLY A 413 12.43 -4.02 -9.19
C GLY A 413 11.24 -3.25 -8.61
N PHE A 414 10.92 -2.11 -9.21
CA PHE A 414 9.70 -1.36 -8.93
C PHE A 414 8.55 -1.85 -9.80
N LEU A 415 8.11 -3.09 -9.52
CA LEU A 415 7.35 -3.94 -10.44
C LEU A 415 6.15 -3.28 -11.13
N ALA A 416 5.33 -2.54 -10.37
CA ALA A 416 4.15 -1.87 -10.90
C ALA A 416 4.46 -0.85 -12.00
N TRP A 417 5.68 -0.28 -12.04
CA TRP A 417 6.16 0.60 -13.11
C TRP A 417 6.99 -0.15 -14.15
N ASP A 418 7.88 -1.02 -13.69
CA ASP A 418 8.90 -1.63 -14.53
C ASP A 418 8.35 -2.74 -15.42
N ARG A 419 7.49 -3.61 -14.87
CA ARG A 419 7.15 -4.92 -15.44
C ARG A 419 5.67 -5.27 -15.20
N GLN A 420 4.76 -4.35 -15.53
CA GLN A 420 3.32 -4.54 -15.32
C GLN A 420 2.76 -5.81 -15.96
N GLU A 421 3.31 -6.24 -17.09
CA GLU A 421 2.92 -7.43 -17.81
C GLU A 421 3.11 -8.71 -16.98
N VAL A 422 4.11 -8.76 -16.11
CA VAL A 422 4.35 -9.89 -15.21
C VAL A 422 3.22 -10.05 -14.19
N ILE A 423 2.72 -8.92 -13.68
CA ILE A 423 1.58 -8.91 -12.75
C ILE A 423 0.33 -9.40 -13.47
N ILE A 424 0.05 -8.82 -14.64
CA ILE A 424 -1.12 -9.09 -15.47
C ILE A 424 -1.16 -10.55 -15.93
N GLU A 425 -0.03 -11.10 -16.40
CA GLU A 425 0.07 -12.50 -16.81
C GLU A 425 -0.23 -13.44 -15.64
N GLY A 426 0.37 -13.20 -14.46
CA GLY A 426 0.19 -14.03 -13.29
C GLY A 426 -1.26 -14.07 -12.79
N VAL A 427 -1.95 -12.92 -12.77
CA VAL A 427 -3.37 -12.85 -12.37
C VAL A 427 -4.29 -13.48 -13.43
N ARG A 428 -4.01 -13.29 -14.73
CA ARG A 428 -4.77 -13.97 -15.80
C ARG A 428 -4.58 -15.48 -15.76
N GLY A 429 -3.38 -15.95 -15.47
CA GLY A 429 -3.07 -17.36 -15.27
C GLY A 429 -3.82 -17.98 -14.08
N LEU A 430 -3.92 -17.24 -12.97
CA LEU A 430 -4.76 -17.62 -11.83
C LEU A 430 -6.22 -17.80 -12.23
N VAL A 431 -6.81 -16.79 -12.87
CA VAL A 431 -8.23 -16.82 -13.23
C VAL A 431 -8.54 -17.90 -14.24
N LYS A 432 -7.68 -18.09 -15.26
CA LYS A 432 -7.82 -19.19 -16.22
C LYS A 432 -7.92 -20.55 -15.51
N ALA A 433 -7.08 -20.78 -14.50
CA ALA A 433 -7.10 -22.02 -13.74
C ALA A 433 -8.32 -22.17 -12.81
N ILE A 434 -8.84 -21.06 -12.27
CA ILE A 434 -10.04 -21.04 -11.43
C ILE A 434 -11.31 -21.26 -12.27
N LEU A 435 -11.51 -20.51 -13.35
CA LEU A 435 -12.68 -20.62 -14.24
C LEU A 435 -12.83 -22.04 -14.81
N ALA A 436 -11.72 -22.73 -15.06
CA ALA A 436 -11.72 -24.10 -15.56
C ALA A 436 -12.29 -25.13 -14.55
N LYS A 437 -12.37 -24.81 -13.24
CA LYS A 437 -12.66 -25.79 -12.18
C LYS A 437 -13.66 -25.33 -11.12
N ASP A 438 -13.83 -24.03 -10.90
CA ASP A 438 -14.66 -23.47 -9.83
C ASP A 438 -15.82 -22.66 -10.40
N ARG A 439 -17.01 -23.27 -10.41
CA ARG A 439 -18.23 -22.64 -10.94
C ARG A 439 -18.74 -21.48 -10.09
N ARG A 440 -18.22 -21.30 -8.88
CA ARG A 440 -18.56 -20.16 -8.01
C ARG A 440 -18.00 -18.85 -8.54
N MET A 441 -16.94 -18.91 -9.35
CA MET A 441 -16.45 -17.76 -10.07
C MET A 441 -17.46 -17.42 -11.17
N GLN A 442 -18.49 -16.68 -10.78
CA GLN A 442 -19.46 -16.13 -11.69
C GLN A 442 -18.81 -14.94 -12.39
N VAL A 443 -18.85 -14.98 -13.71
CA VAL A 443 -18.78 -13.80 -14.53
C VAL A 443 -19.97 -12.91 -14.12
N ALA A 444 -19.72 -11.67 -13.70
CA ALA A 444 -20.77 -10.82 -13.13
C ALA A 444 -21.95 -10.66 -14.13
N GLU A 445 -23.08 -11.31 -13.86
CA GLU A 445 -24.35 -10.96 -14.51
C GLU A 445 -24.70 -9.54 -14.07
N GLN A 446 -24.80 -8.59 -15.02
CA GLN A 446 -24.98 -7.19 -14.67
C GLN A 446 -26.33 -6.93 -13.97
N PRO A 447 -26.35 -6.30 -12.78
CA PRO A 447 -27.27 -5.22 -12.53
C PRO A 447 -26.60 -3.95 -13.07
N GLY A 448 -27.11 -3.50 -14.22
CA GLY A 448 -26.70 -2.27 -14.86
C GLY A 448 -27.00 -1.05 -14.00
N THR A 449 -26.30 0.03 -14.36
CA THR A 449 -26.74 1.43 -14.23
C THR A 449 -26.81 2.11 -12.86
N VAL A 450 -27.04 1.43 -11.72
CA VAL A 450 -27.40 2.19 -10.49
C VAL A 450 -26.30 3.13 -9.94
N LEU A 451 -25.02 2.75 -9.95
CA LEU A 451 -23.96 3.60 -9.38
C LEU A 451 -23.40 4.64 -10.36
N GLN A 452 -23.46 4.37 -11.67
CA GLN A 452 -22.93 5.27 -12.70
C GLN A 452 -23.97 6.33 -13.10
N ASP A 453 -25.26 5.98 -13.15
CA ASP A 453 -26.34 6.95 -13.39
C ASP A 453 -26.56 7.90 -12.19
N GLN A 454 -26.20 7.47 -10.97
CA GLN A 454 -26.20 8.35 -9.80
C GLN A 454 -25.14 9.47 -9.89
N LEU A 455 -24.08 9.28 -10.68
CA LEU A 455 -23.04 10.30 -10.89
C LEU A 455 -23.51 11.43 -11.83
N GLU A 456 -24.40 11.15 -12.79
CA GLU A 456 -24.99 12.19 -13.66
C GLU A 456 -26.13 12.96 -12.98
N VAL A 457 -26.78 12.38 -11.95
CA VAL A 457 -27.97 12.96 -11.31
C VAL A 457 -27.66 13.73 -10.02
N GLN A 458 -26.57 13.45 -9.30
CA GLN A 458 -26.23 14.13 -8.04
C GLN A 458 -25.16 15.23 -8.18
N ASP A 459 -25.49 16.25 -8.96
CA ASP A 459 -24.86 17.57 -8.83
C ASP A 459 -25.44 18.26 -7.58
N GLY A 460 -24.93 17.96 -6.39
CA GLY A 460 -25.38 18.67 -5.18
C GLY A 460 -24.88 18.25 -3.80
N ARG A 461 -24.36 17.04 -3.60
CA ARG A 461 -23.77 16.63 -2.30
C ARG A 461 -22.58 15.70 -2.49
N ILE A 462 -21.42 16.28 -2.78
CA ILE A 462 -20.15 15.56 -2.85
C ILE A 462 -19.53 15.56 -1.45
N ALA A 463 -19.22 14.38 -0.91
CA ALA A 463 -18.48 14.24 0.33
C ALA A 463 -17.12 14.95 0.20
N GLN A 464 -16.92 16.01 0.97
CA GLN A 464 -15.65 16.74 1.01
C GLN A 464 -14.59 15.88 1.72
N ALA A 465 -13.34 15.99 1.25
CA ALA A 465 -12.20 15.44 1.96
C ALA A 465 -12.09 16.10 3.33
N ASP A 466 -12.52 15.39 4.37
CA ASP A 466 -12.26 15.77 5.75
C ASP A 466 -10.79 15.47 6.07
N LEU A 467 -9.97 16.53 6.09
CA LEU A 467 -8.56 16.51 6.48
C LEU A 467 -8.40 16.67 8.00
N SER A 468 -9.42 16.39 8.83
CA SER A 468 -9.33 16.49 10.29
C SER A 468 -8.24 15.62 10.95
N GLY A 469 -7.56 14.76 10.17
CA GLY A 469 -6.36 14.02 10.57
C GLY A 469 -5.02 14.78 10.39
N THR A 470 -4.96 15.84 9.58
CA THR A 470 -3.72 16.61 9.40
C THR A 470 -3.64 17.68 10.50
N THR A 471 -2.70 17.51 11.42
CA THR A 471 -2.53 18.30 12.64
C THR A 471 -2.36 19.81 12.38
N VAL A 472 -3.46 20.56 12.31
CA VAL A 472 -3.63 21.90 12.88
C VAL A 472 -5.11 22.04 13.25
N GLN A 473 -5.45 21.83 14.53
CA GLN A 473 -6.73 22.28 15.04
C GLN A 473 -6.75 23.81 15.00
N ASP A 474 -7.76 24.40 14.37
CA ASP A 474 -8.07 25.82 14.50
C ASP A 474 -8.63 26.04 15.92
N PRO A 475 -7.97 26.81 16.80
CA PRO A 475 -8.42 26.98 18.19
C PRO A 475 -9.75 27.73 18.31
N ASN A 476 -10.33 28.24 17.21
CA ASN A 476 -11.57 29.01 17.22
C ASN A 476 -12.79 28.28 16.63
N ALA A 477 -12.70 27.01 16.26
CA ALA A 477 -13.85 26.26 15.74
C ALA A 477 -14.63 25.57 16.86
N SER A 478 -15.62 26.27 17.44
CA SER A 478 -16.66 25.66 18.27
C SER A 478 -17.82 25.12 17.40
N PRO A 479 -18.46 24.00 17.77
CA PRO A 479 -19.46 23.34 16.95
C PRO A 479 -20.84 24.00 17.09
N GLY A 480 -21.35 24.53 15.97
CA GLY A 480 -22.77 24.68 15.68
C GLY A 480 -23.55 25.72 16.50
N GLU A 481 -23.89 26.85 15.88
CA GLU A 481 -25.17 27.52 16.10
C GLU A 481 -25.52 28.41 14.89
N GLY A 482 -26.80 28.44 14.55
CA GLY A 482 -27.33 28.97 13.28
C GLY A 482 -27.26 30.49 13.13
N LEU A 483 -27.40 30.94 11.87
CA LEU A 483 -27.61 32.34 11.50
C LEU A 483 -28.74 32.99 12.33
N PRO A 484 -28.59 34.27 12.74
CA PRO A 484 -29.23 35.31 11.91
C PRO A 484 -28.57 36.71 11.87
N LYS A 485 -28.77 37.34 10.69
CA LYS A 485 -29.16 38.74 10.40
C LYS A 485 -28.34 39.93 10.95
N THR A 486 -27.74 40.64 9.99
CA THR A 486 -27.54 42.10 9.84
C THR A 486 -27.96 43.04 10.99
N GLY A 487 -27.00 43.85 11.46
CA GLY A 487 -27.25 45.08 12.22
C GLY A 487 -25.97 45.90 12.40
N VAL A 488 -25.93 47.10 11.81
CA VAL A 488 -24.85 48.10 11.93
C VAL A 488 -24.91 48.76 13.31
N GLN A 489 -23.77 48.94 13.99
CA GLN A 489 -23.54 50.08 14.92
C GLN A 489 -22.04 50.33 15.20
N LYS A 490 -21.71 51.62 15.34
CA LYS A 490 -20.39 52.27 15.49
C LYS A 490 -19.86 52.26 16.94
N PRO A 491 -18.59 52.66 17.20
CA PRO A 491 -17.87 52.38 18.45
C PRO A 491 -17.91 53.53 19.49
N ALA A 492 -17.71 53.16 20.75
CA ALA A 492 -17.26 53.96 21.90
C ALA A 492 -16.73 52.95 22.94
N GLY A 493 -15.71 53.14 23.76
CA GLY A 493 -14.78 54.21 24.08
C GLY A 493 -13.72 53.63 25.04
N ASP A 494 -12.68 54.40 25.34
CA ASP A 494 -11.51 54.08 26.17
C ASP A 494 -11.79 53.38 27.51
N ASP A 495 -10.84 52.55 27.96
CA ASP A 495 -10.17 52.85 29.24
C ASP A 495 -8.80 52.15 29.39
N HIS A 496 -7.85 52.95 29.89
CA HIS A 496 -6.47 52.61 30.20
C HIS A 496 -6.35 51.62 31.37
N GLN A 497 -5.32 50.75 31.34
CA GLN A 497 -4.32 50.69 32.43
C GLN A 497 -3.11 49.79 32.09
N HIS A 498 -1.93 50.38 32.25
CA HIS A 498 -0.61 49.75 32.26
C HIS A 498 -0.44 48.82 33.47
N LEU A 499 0.38 47.76 33.33
CA LEU A 499 1.34 47.34 34.36
C LEU A 499 2.42 46.40 33.79
N VAL A 500 3.65 46.63 34.28
CA VAL A 500 4.98 46.15 33.87
C VAL A 500 5.28 44.75 34.46
N PRO A 501 6.13 43.91 33.83
CA PRO A 501 6.46 42.57 34.33
C PRO A 501 7.61 42.56 35.35
N PRO A 502 7.69 41.58 36.27
CA PRO A 502 8.87 41.43 37.13
C PRO A 502 9.91 40.48 36.53
N GLN A 503 11.17 40.90 36.69
CA GLN A 503 12.41 40.17 36.38
C GLN A 503 12.74 39.07 37.41
N ALA A 504 13.63 38.19 36.96
CA ALA A 504 14.26 37.10 37.68
C ALA A 504 15.03 37.50 38.96
N ALA A 505 15.10 36.57 39.92
CA ALA A 505 16.12 36.57 40.96
C ALA A 505 16.58 35.13 41.27
N ILE A 506 17.89 35.00 41.40
CA ILE A 506 18.70 33.83 41.72
C ILE A 506 18.92 33.77 43.25
N HIS A 507 18.82 32.59 43.85
CA HIS A 507 19.58 32.09 45.02
C HIS A 507 19.09 30.63 45.27
N GLY A 508 19.87 29.57 45.49
CA GLY A 508 21.17 29.44 46.15
C GLY A 508 20.95 28.94 47.58
N GLY A 509 21.14 27.63 47.87
CA GLY A 509 21.14 27.10 49.24
C GLY A 509 20.96 25.57 49.40
N THR A 510 22.09 24.86 49.39
CA THR A 510 22.48 23.69 50.21
C THR A 510 21.43 22.84 50.96
N HIS A 511 21.39 21.53 50.68
CA HIS A 511 21.92 20.48 51.57
C HIS A 511 22.15 19.17 50.83
#